data_AF-A0A6P1TTB1-F1
#
_entry.id   AF-A0A6P1TTB1-F1
#
_cell.length_a   1.000
_cell.length_b   1.000
_cell.length_c   1.000
_cell.angle_alpha   90.00
_cell.angle_beta   90.00
_cell.angle_gamma   90.00
#
_symmetry.space_group_name_H-M   'P 1'
#
loop_
_entity.id
_entity.type
_entity.pdbx_description
1 polymer ?
#
loop_
_entity_poly.entity_id
_entity_poly.type
_entity_poly.pdbx_seq_one_letter_code
_entity_poly.pdbx_strand_id
1 'polypeptide(L)' 'MRGISADTLKRLKDSYIPGTRVVLIEMNDPYTKLMTGDKGTVTGVDDIGTIHVKWDRGGSLGVVFGEDSCRKIDD' A
#
# COMPACT_ATOMS: atom_id res chain seq x y z
N MET A 1 10.91 15.02 11.93
CA MET A 1 10.42 14.08 10.90
C MET A 1 10.77 12.67 11.38
N ARG A 2 9.81 11.91 11.93
CA ARG A 2 10.07 10.50 12.31
C ARG A 2 10.00 9.68 11.03
N GLY A 3 11.13 9.57 10.33
CA GLY A 3 11.25 8.68 9.18
C GLY A 3 11.03 7.23 9.63
N ILE A 4 10.40 6.44 8.77
CA ILE A 4 10.29 5.00 8.96
C ILE A 4 11.69 4.40 9.23
N SER A 5 11.80 3.48 10.19
CA SER A 5 13.08 2.85 10.49
C SER A 5 13.53 1.96 9.33
N ALA A 6 14.83 1.87 9.07
CA ALA A 6 15.38 1.08 7.96
C ALA A 6 14.95 -0.40 8.02
N ASP A 7 14.82 -0.97 9.22
CA ASP A 7 14.28 -2.33 9.42
C ASP A 7 12.83 -2.43 8.94
N THR A 8 11.96 -1.52 9.37
CA THR A 8 10.56 -1.47 8.95
C THR A 8 10.43 -1.29 7.43
N LEU A 9 11.21 -0.38 6.85
CA LEU A 9 11.23 -0.17 5.40
C LEU A 9 11.64 -1.44 4.65
N LYS A 10 12.68 -2.13 5.13
CA LYS A 10 13.13 -3.39 4.53
C LYS A 10 12.04 -4.46 4.62
N ARG A 11 11.37 -4.57 5.77
CA ARG A 11 10.26 -5.52 5.95
C ARG A 11 9.07 -5.21 5.04
N LEU A 12 8.76 -3.93 4.82
CA LEU A 12 7.74 -3.52 3.85
C LEU A 12 8.14 -3.89 2.43
N LYS A 13 9.36 -3.56 2.00
CA LYS A 13 9.89 -3.91 0.67
C LYS A 13 9.89 -5.42 0.43
N ASP A 14 10.19 -6.21 1.46
CA ASP A 14 10.20 -7.68 1.42
C ASP A 14 8.79 -8.30 1.42
N SER A 15 7.86 -7.73 2.20
CA SER A 15 6.48 -8.23 2.29
C SER A 15 5.59 -7.80 1.12
N TYR A 16 5.84 -6.60 0.59
CA TYR A 16 5.07 -5.98 -0.49
C TYR A 16 5.95 -5.83 -1.73
N ILE A 17 6.37 -6.97 -2.29
CA ILE A 17 7.10 -7.00 -3.55
C ILE A 17 6.18 -6.64 -4.73
N PRO A 18 6.71 -6.03 -5.81
CA PRO A 18 5.93 -5.80 -7.03
C PRO A 18 5.30 -7.10 -7.55
N GLY A 19 3.99 -7.04 -7.83
CA GLY A 19 3.17 -8.20 -8.20
C GLY A 19 2.34 -8.78 -7.06
N THR A 20 2.62 -8.42 -5.80
CA THR A 20 1.81 -8.85 -4.64
C THR A 20 0.40 -8.29 -4.75
N ARG A 21 -0.62 -9.13 -4.52
CA ARG A 21 -2.00 -8.66 -4.42
C ARG A 21 -2.32 -8.21 -3.01
N VAL A 22 -3.01 -7.08 -2.93
CA VAL A 22 -3.44 -6.46 -1.69
C VAL A 22 -4.91 -6.06 -1.80
N VAL A 23 -5.56 -5.98 -0.65
CA VAL A 23 -6.90 -5.44 -0.50
C VAL A 23 -6.85 -4.22 0.41
N LEU A 24 -7.57 -3.16 0.04
CA LEU A 24 -7.72 -1.97 0.84
C LEU A 24 -8.55 -2.30 2.08
N ILE A 25 -8.02 -1.96 3.25
CA ILE A 25 -8.74 -2.12 4.51
C ILE A 25 -9.29 -0.76 4.95
N GLU A 26 -8.45 0.26 4.92
CA GLU A 26 -8.81 1.62 5.32
C GLU A 26 -7.98 2.63 4.52
N MET A 27 -8.63 3.71 4.12
CA MET A 27 -7.99 4.84 3.44
C MET A 27 -8.41 6.13 4.12
N ASN A 28 -7.45 6.98 4.46
CA ASN A 28 -7.72 8.28 5.07
C ASN A 28 -7.76 9.42 4.03
N ASP A 29 -8.29 9.16 2.84
CA ASP A 29 -8.40 10.17 1.78
C ASP A 29 -9.86 10.39 1.35
N PRO A 30 -10.45 11.59 1.54
CA PRO A 30 -11.84 11.86 1.20
C PRO A 30 -12.07 12.09 -0.31
N TYR A 31 -11.00 12.17 -1.10
CA TYR A 31 -11.06 12.42 -2.55
C TYR A 31 -10.88 11.14 -3.38
N THR A 32 -10.51 10.03 -2.74
CA THR A 32 -10.31 8.74 -3.37
C THR A 32 -11.65 8.10 -3.70
N LYS A 33 -11.66 7.33 -4.80
CA LYS A 33 -12.80 6.49 -5.19
C LYS A 33 -12.68 5.07 -4.65
N LEU A 34 -11.58 4.78 -3.95
CA LEU A 34 -11.30 3.45 -3.43
C LEU A 34 -12.11 3.21 -2.16
N MET A 35 -12.68 2.03 -2.05
CA MET A 35 -13.47 1.60 -0.91
C MET A 35 -12.81 0.39 -0.24
N THR A 36 -13.05 0.20 1.06
CA THR A 36 -12.64 -1.01 1.76
C THR A 36 -13.10 -2.26 1.00
N GLY A 37 -12.17 -3.18 0.74
CA GLY A 37 -12.40 -4.37 -0.08
C GLY A 37 -11.93 -4.23 -1.53
N ASP A 38 -11.55 -3.05 -2.00
CA ASP A 38 -10.92 -2.88 -3.30
C ASP A 38 -9.60 -3.62 -3.38
N LYS A 39 -9.36 -4.30 -4.52
CA LYS A 39 -8.14 -5.07 -4.75
C LYS A 39 -7.17 -4.28 -5.61
N GLY A 40 -5.88 -4.45 -5.34
CA GLY A 40 -4.81 -3.78 -6.04
C GLY A 40 -3.55 -4.64 -6.10
N THR A 41 -2.70 -4.33 -7.05
CA THR A 41 -1.41 -5.00 -7.24
C THR A 41 -0.31 -4.04 -6.84
N VAL A 42 0.55 -4.45 -5.92
CA VAL A 42 1.72 -3.66 -5.54
C VAL A 42 2.62 -3.50 -6.75
N THR A 43 3.06 -2.26 -7.00
CA THR A 43 4.02 -1.92 -8.04
C THR A 43 5.39 -1.59 -7.47
N GLY A 44 5.49 -1.26 -6.18
CA GLY A 44 6.75 -0.97 -5.50
C GLY A 44 6.52 -0.36 -4.12
N VAL A 45 7.62 -0.12 -3.40
CA VAL A 45 7.61 0.60 -2.12
C VAL A 45 8.74 1.64 -2.15
N ASP A 46 8.40 2.89 -1.87
CA ASP A 46 9.31 4.02 -1.90
C ASP A 46 10.15 4.11 -0.61
N ASP A 47 11.23 4.89 -0.65
CA ASP A 47 12.19 4.98 0.47
C ASP A 47 11.63 5.65 1.74
N ILE A 48 10.44 6.24 1.63
CA ILE A 48 9.69 6.80 2.76
C ILE A 48 8.69 5.81 3.40
N GLY A 49 8.55 4.60 2.84
CA GLY A 49 7.65 3.55 3.36
C GLY A 49 6.24 3.56 2.77
N THR A 50 6.01 4.32 1.69
CA THR A 50 4.74 4.30 0.95
C THR A 50 4.69 3.11 0.01
N ILE A 51 3.64 2.30 0.09
CA ILE A 51 3.44 1.14 -0.78
C ILE A 51 2.64 1.60 -1.99
N HIS A 52 3.26 1.60 -3.17
CA HIS A 52 2.60 1.96 -4.41
C HIS A 52 1.77 0.77 -4.89
N VAL A 53 0.46 0.99 -5.02
CA VAL A 53 -0.50 -0.03 -5.42
C VAL A 53 -1.26 0.45 -6.64
N LYS A 54 -1.29 -0.37 -7.68
CA LYS A 54 -2.17 -0.19 -8.83
C LYS A 54 -3.50 -0.89 -8.54
N TRP A 55 -4.54 -0.10 -8.31
CA TRP A 55 -5.86 -0.60 -7.96
C TRP A 55 -6.65 -1.02 -9.20
N ASP A 56 -7.42 -2.12 -9.11
CA ASP A 56 -8.19 -2.66 -10.25
C ASP A 56 -9.29 -1.71 -10.72
N ARG A 57 -9.89 -0.95 -9.80
CA ARG A 57 -10.87 0.09 -10.13
C ARG A 57 -10.28 1.30 -10.84
N GLY A 58 -8.97 1.30 -11.08
CA GLY A 58 -8.23 2.41 -11.66
C GLY A 58 -7.63 3.31 -10.58
N GLY A 59 -6.51 3.94 -10.93
CA GLY A 59 -5.72 4.73 -10.01
C GLY A 59 -4.51 3.97 -9.45
N SER A 60 -3.46 4.73 -9.16
CA SER A 60 -2.23 4.26 -8.52
C SER A 60 -2.06 5.05 -7.23
N LEU A 61 -2.91 4.77 -6.24
CA LEU A 61 -2.83 5.43 -4.94
C LEU A 61 -1.86 4.65 -4.06
N GLY A 62 -0.93 5.38 -3.45
CA GLY A 62 0.00 4.84 -2.47
C GLY A 62 -0.69 4.62 -1.13
N VAL A 63 -0.32 3.54 -0.43
CA VAL A 63 -0.73 3.27 0.94
C VAL A 63 0.39 3.75 1.85
N VAL A 64 0.13 4.79 2.64
CA VAL A 64 1.14 5.38 3.54
C VAL A 64 1.13 4.65 4.86
N PHE A 65 2.30 4.14 5.28
CA PHE A 65 2.44 3.42 6.54
C PHE A 65 2.08 4.31 7.74
N GLY A 66 1.00 3.97 8.45
CA GLY A 66 0.52 4.69 9.64
C GLY A 66 -0.65 5.64 9.38
N GLU A 67 -0.97 5.93 8.12
CA GLU A 67 -2.16 6.69 7.72
C GLU A 67 -3.18 5.79 7.03
N ASP A 68 -2.72 4.95 6.10
CA ASP A 68 -3.55 4.00 5.35
C ASP A 68 -3.26 2.56 5.75
N SER A 69 -4.23 1.68 5.50
CA SER A 69 -4.10 0.24 5.79
C SER A 69 -4.50 -0.63 4.61
N CYS A 70 -3.61 -1.52 4.20
CA CYS A 70 -3.87 -2.56 3.22
C CYS A 70 -3.39 -3.93 3.73
N ARG A 71 -4.08 -4.98 3.30
CA ARG A 71 -3.73 -6.36 3.66
C ARG A 71 -3.31 -7.12 2.42
N LYS A 72 -2.19 -7.85 2.48
CA LYS A 72 -1.85 -8.79 1.42
C LYS A 72 -2.93 -9.87 1.33
N ILE A 73 -3.28 -10.23 0.11
CA ILE A 73 -4.11 -11.40 -0.18
C ILE A 73 -3.25 -12.34 -1.03
N ASP A 74 -3.10 -13.56 -0.54
CA ASP A 74 -2.65 -14.69 -1.34
C ASP A 74 -3.92 -15.19 -2.04
N ASP A 75 -3.94 -15.15 -3.38
CA ASP A 75 -4.97 -15.83 -4.17
C ASP A 75 -4.50 -17.25 -4.45
#